data_AF-A0A850P2E5-F1
#
_entry.id   AF-A0A850P2E5-F1
#
_cell.length_a   1.000
_cell.length_b   1.000
_cell.length_c   1.000
_cell.angle_alpha   90.00
_cell.angle_beta   90.00
_cell.angle_gamma   90.00
#
_symmetry.space_group_name_H-M   'P 1'
#
loop_
_entity.id
_entity.type
_entity.pdbx_description
1 polymer ?
#
loop_
_entity_poly.entity_id
_entity_poly.type
_entity_poly.pdbx_seq_one_letter_code
_entity_poly.pdbx_strand_id
1 'polypeptide(L)'
;MLALGFANRFEKGSLLWWNADYTHYQVQARIPDYDYYLFVEYDACIAGNGTRLLADMIADGADFISHSIDAGPAWYWHRFHTGIYPAGQLRASLNCISFFSRRALIHLAQRRRAMSANMDETGFWPLGEAFVASEVAAADLTFIPLARYGDVSRYSWFPPILSTELVLPQSGHTFLHPVLDQKRYIANLLRQTHFVRHYFMCGSALRRELGRFPGAVSRRQLYRAAMLRAAERLRQVWGAP
;
A
#
# COMPACT_ATOMS: atom_id res chain seq x y z
N MET A 1 -12.62 4.03 -14.92
CA MET A 1 -11.44 4.90 -14.66
C MET A 1 -11.15 5.79 -15.85
N LEU A 2 -10.87 5.20 -17.01
CA LEU A 2 -10.61 5.98 -18.24
C LEU A 2 -11.75 6.93 -18.61
N ALA A 3 -12.99 6.45 -18.55
CA ALA A 3 -14.19 7.29 -18.76
C ALA A 3 -14.35 8.43 -17.73
N LEU A 4 -13.62 8.40 -16.61
CA LEU A 4 -13.60 9.47 -15.60
C LEU A 4 -12.42 10.46 -15.80
N GLY A 5 -11.69 10.33 -16.91
CA GLY A 5 -10.56 11.20 -17.28
C GLY A 5 -9.22 10.84 -16.63
N PHE A 6 -9.08 9.63 -16.08
CA PHE A 6 -7.81 9.16 -15.51
C PHE A 6 -6.98 8.37 -16.52
N ALA A 7 -5.67 8.62 -16.57
CA ALA A 7 -4.74 7.95 -17.47
C ALA A 7 -4.66 6.42 -17.25
N ASN A 8 -4.48 5.65 -18.32
CA ASN A 8 -4.11 4.23 -18.22
C ASN A 8 -2.60 4.09 -18.08
N ARG A 9 -2.02 4.56 -16.95
CA ARG A 9 -0.57 4.59 -16.77
C ARG A 9 -0.13 4.01 -15.43
N PHE A 10 0.94 3.22 -15.48
CA PHE A 10 1.61 2.62 -14.34
C PHE A 10 3.02 2.19 -14.76
N GLU A 11 3.99 2.27 -13.85
CA GLU A 11 5.39 1.94 -14.16
C GLU A 11 5.73 0.50 -13.76
N LYS A 12 4.98 -0.08 -12.80
CA LYS A 12 5.13 -1.48 -12.38
C LYS A 12 3.80 -2.09 -11.96
N GLY A 13 3.67 -3.41 -12.12
CA GLY A 13 2.54 -4.16 -11.59
C GLY A 13 1.30 -4.01 -12.47
N SER A 14 0.23 -3.44 -11.91
CA SER A 14 -1.03 -3.22 -12.61
C SER A 14 -1.54 -1.80 -12.37
N LEU A 15 -2.45 -1.34 -13.21
CA LEU A 15 -3.05 -0.01 -13.10
C LEU A 15 -3.60 0.28 -11.70
N LEU A 16 -4.35 -0.65 -11.12
CA LEU A 16 -4.98 -0.47 -9.81
C LEU A 16 -4.02 -0.67 -8.64
N TRP A 17 -2.94 -1.44 -8.83
CA TRP A 17 -1.90 -1.56 -7.81
C TRP A 17 -1.05 -0.29 -7.75
N TRP A 18 -0.70 0.28 -8.91
CA TRP A 18 0.08 1.51 -8.99
C TRP A 18 -0.74 2.75 -8.59
N ASN A 19 -2.03 2.74 -8.92
CA ASN A 19 -2.96 3.83 -8.66
C ASN A 19 -4.08 3.35 -7.73
N ALA A 20 -3.73 2.89 -6.53
CA ALA A 20 -4.73 2.44 -5.55
C ALA A 20 -5.79 3.53 -5.28
N ASP A 21 -5.39 4.79 -5.35
CA ASP A 21 -6.23 5.98 -5.19
C ASP A 21 -7.34 6.14 -6.22
N TYR A 22 -7.19 5.57 -7.42
CA TYR A 22 -8.18 5.70 -8.48
C TYR A 22 -9.56 5.20 -8.04
N THR A 23 -9.62 4.02 -7.41
CA THR A 23 -10.89 3.43 -6.96
C THR A 23 -11.61 4.33 -5.97
N HIS A 24 -10.85 5.08 -5.15
CA HIS A 24 -11.40 6.00 -4.16
C HIS A 24 -12.19 7.12 -4.84
N TYR A 25 -11.65 7.70 -5.93
CA TYR A 25 -12.34 8.76 -6.68
C TYR A 25 -13.58 8.26 -7.41
N GLN A 26 -13.54 7.02 -7.92
CA GLN A 26 -14.71 6.42 -8.54
C GLN A 26 -15.83 6.20 -7.50
N VAL A 27 -15.48 5.77 -6.30
CA VAL A 27 -16.44 5.61 -5.20
C VAL A 27 -17.03 6.97 -4.83
N GLN A 28 -16.20 7.99 -4.56
CA GLN A 28 -16.68 9.34 -4.24
C GLN A 28 -17.58 9.93 -5.33
N ALA A 29 -17.27 9.71 -6.61
CA ALA A 29 -18.10 10.19 -7.71
C ALA A 29 -19.47 9.48 -7.81
N ARG A 30 -19.58 8.25 -7.30
CA ARG A 30 -20.81 7.44 -7.35
C ARG A 30 -21.69 7.58 -6.12
N ILE A 31 -21.08 7.83 -4.97
CA ILE A 31 -21.77 8.02 -3.69
C ILE A 31 -21.29 9.31 -3.01
N PRO A 32 -21.62 10.49 -3.56
CA PRO A 32 -20.99 11.77 -3.20
C PRO A 32 -21.49 12.40 -1.89
N ASP A 33 -22.49 11.79 -1.25
CA ASP A 33 -23.27 12.37 -0.13
C ASP A 33 -22.58 12.19 1.23
N TYR A 34 -21.45 11.50 1.29
CA TYR A 34 -20.67 11.37 2.51
C TYR A 34 -19.61 12.46 2.62
N ASP A 35 -19.48 13.03 3.82
CA ASP A 35 -18.43 13.99 4.16
C ASP A 35 -17.05 13.32 4.29
N TYR A 36 -17.04 12.03 4.63
CA TYR A 36 -15.84 11.24 4.87
C TYR A 36 -15.95 9.83 4.29
N TYR A 37 -14.81 9.27 3.88
CA TYR A 37 -14.71 7.95 3.26
C TYR A 37 -13.56 7.18 3.90
N LEU A 38 -13.83 5.95 4.35
CA LEU A 38 -12.81 5.01 4.81
C LEU A 38 -12.66 3.89 3.78
N PHE A 39 -11.44 3.71 3.28
CA PHE A 39 -11.05 2.62 2.39
C PHE A 39 -10.19 1.62 3.14
N VAL A 40 -10.50 0.34 2.97
CA VAL A 40 -9.76 -0.78 3.55
C VAL A 40 -9.52 -1.80 2.45
N GLU A 41 -8.26 -2.08 2.14
CA GLU A 41 -7.87 -3.14 1.22
C GLU A 41 -8.30 -4.51 1.76
N TYR A 42 -8.49 -5.47 0.85
CA TYR A 42 -9.05 -6.79 1.18
C TYR A 42 -8.18 -7.61 2.14
N ASP A 43 -6.90 -7.28 2.27
CA ASP A 43 -5.92 -7.91 3.16
C ASP A 43 -5.46 -6.96 4.27
N ALA A 44 -6.21 -5.89 4.54
CA ALA A 44 -6.00 -5.06 5.72
C ALA A 44 -7.09 -5.32 6.77
N CYS A 45 -6.75 -5.15 8.04
CA CYS A 45 -7.68 -5.34 9.15
C CYS A 45 -7.56 -4.21 10.17
N ILE A 46 -8.71 -3.73 10.62
CA ILE A 46 -8.86 -2.79 11.74
C ILE A 46 -9.45 -3.56 12.92
N ALA A 47 -8.75 -3.58 14.04
CA ALA A 47 -9.21 -4.15 15.30
C ALA A 47 -9.76 -3.06 16.23
N GLY A 48 -10.72 -3.43 17.09
CA GLY A 48 -11.31 -2.54 18.11
C GLY A 48 -12.66 -1.95 17.70
N ASN A 49 -13.06 -0.86 18.37
CA ASN A 49 -14.36 -0.21 18.15
C ASN A 49 -14.34 0.73 16.92
N GLY A 50 -14.73 0.23 15.76
CA GLY A 50 -14.74 1.01 14.51
C GLY A 50 -15.59 2.30 14.57
N THR A 51 -16.71 2.29 15.30
CA THR A 51 -17.56 3.48 15.44
C THR A 51 -16.83 4.60 16.19
N ARG A 52 -16.18 4.27 17.32
CA ARG A 52 -15.39 5.23 18.08
C ARG A 52 -14.21 5.74 17.26
N LEU A 53 -13.53 4.84 16.57
CA LEU A 53 -12.41 5.20 15.70
C LEU A 53 -12.82 6.26 14.66
N LEU A 54 -13.92 6.01 13.93
CA LEU A 54 -14.42 6.95 12.93
C LEU A 54 -14.84 8.28 13.54
N ALA A 55 -15.49 8.26 14.70
CA ALA A 55 -15.87 9.48 15.41
C ALA A 55 -14.64 10.33 15.79
N ASP A 56 -13.57 9.69 16.29
CA ASP A 56 -12.32 10.36 16.66
C ASP A 56 -11.61 10.95 15.41
N MET A 57 -11.58 10.21 14.30
CA MET A 57 -11.03 10.68 13.02
C MET A 57 -11.77 11.91 12.46
N ILE A 58 -13.10 11.90 12.56
CA ILE A 58 -13.96 13.01 12.12
C ILE A 58 -13.78 14.23 13.05
N ALA A 59 -13.75 14.01 14.36
CA ALA A 59 -13.61 15.08 15.36
C ALA A 59 -12.26 15.82 15.25
N ASP A 60 -11.19 15.12 14.88
CA ASP A 60 -9.88 15.72 14.61
C ASP A 60 -9.86 16.56 13.31
N GLY A 61 -10.92 16.51 12.49
CA GLY A 61 -11.03 17.31 11.27
C GLY A 61 -10.03 16.93 10.17
N ALA A 62 -9.52 15.70 10.18
CA ALA A 62 -8.50 15.24 9.23
C ALA A 62 -9.04 15.18 7.79
N ASP A 63 -8.20 15.59 6.83
CA ASP A 63 -8.48 15.41 5.41
C ASP A 63 -8.00 14.08 4.87
N PHE A 64 -6.92 13.59 5.46
CA PHE A 64 -6.31 12.34 5.10
C PHE A 64 -5.71 11.68 6.34
N ILE A 65 -6.00 10.40 6.53
CA ILE A 65 -5.36 9.57 7.55
C ILE A 65 -4.87 8.30 6.89
N SER A 66 -3.59 8.01 7.10
CA SER A 66 -2.91 6.83 6.57
C SER A 66 -1.60 6.62 7.33
N HIS A 67 -0.95 5.47 7.13
CA HIS A 67 0.34 5.21 7.74
C HIS A 67 1.44 5.94 6.98
N SER A 68 2.17 6.82 7.67
CA SER A 68 3.27 7.57 7.06
C SER A 68 4.44 6.64 6.72
N ILE A 69 5.01 6.81 5.53
CA ILE A 69 6.25 6.17 5.11
C ILE A 69 7.34 7.25 5.12
N ASP A 70 8.52 6.91 5.66
CA ASP A 70 9.71 7.74 5.47
C ASP A 70 10.10 7.73 3.99
N ALA A 71 9.76 8.82 3.29
CA ALA A 71 10.01 9.00 1.87
C ALA A 71 11.43 9.53 1.57
N GLY A 72 12.38 9.39 2.50
CA GLY A 72 13.78 9.79 2.30
C GLY A 72 14.54 8.96 1.26
N PRO A 73 15.82 9.27 1.00
CA PRO A 73 16.63 8.63 -0.06
C PRO A 73 16.77 7.11 0.06
N ALA A 74 16.57 6.54 1.25
CA ALA A 74 16.60 5.10 1.48
C ALA A 74 15.33 4.39 0.98
N TRP A 75 14.23 5.12 0.78
CA TRP A 75 13.01 4.56 0.23
C TRP A 75 13.22 4.26 -1.26
N TYR A 76 12.99 3.00 -1.65
CA TYR A 76 13.26 2.50 -3.01
C TYR A 76 12.64 3.38 -4.11
N TRP A 77 11.45 3.95 -3.85
CA TRP A 77 10.72 4.75 -4.81
C TRP A 77 11.17 6.23 -4.87
N HIS A 78 11.95 6.70 -3.90
CA HIS A 78 12.33 8.11 -3.77
C HIS A 78 12.88 8.69 -5.08
N ARG A 79 13.90 8.05 -5.65
CA ARG A 79 14.63 8.52 -6.84
C ARG A 79 13.77 8.72 -8.09
N PHE A 80 12.63 8.03 -8.17
CA PHE A 80 11.74 8.14 -9.33
C PHE A 80 10.77 9.31 -9.22
N HIS A 81 10.60 9.85 -8.02
CA HIS A 81 9.65 10.92 -7.74
C HIS A 81 10.33 12.28 -7.56
N THR A 82 11.67 12.36 -7.52
CA THR A 82 12.41 13.62 -7.32
C THR A 82 12.21 14.65 -8.44
N GLY A 83 11.89 14.19 -9.65
CA GLY A 83 11.53 15.08 -10.78
C GLY A 83 10.08 15.56 -10.77
N ILE A 84 9.23 14.96 -9.92
CA ILE A 84 7.80 15.27 -9.80
C ILE A 84 7.56 16.12 -8.56
N TYR A 85 8.15 15.70 -7.45
CA TYR A 85 8.08 16.35 -6.16
C TYR A 85 9.47 16.87 -5.78
N PRO A 86 9.65 18.21 -5.75
CA PRO A 86 10.90 18.83 -5.32
C PRO A 86 11.37 18.36 -3.93
N ALA A 87 12.64 18.61 -3.64
CA ALA A 87 13.24 18.28 -2.35
C ALA A 87 12.43 18.87 -1.19
N GLY A 88 12.15 18.04 -0.18
CA GLY A 88 11.35 18.43 0.98
C GLY A 88 9.82 18.39 0.76
N GLN A 89 9.34 18.18 -0.47
CA GLN A 89 7.90 18.11 -0.77
C GLN A 89 7.39 16.66 -0.89
N LEU A 90 8.25 15.72 -1.27
CA LEU A 90 7.87 14.31 -1.33
C LEU A 90 7.42 13.82 0.06
N ARG A 91 6.21 13.29 0.11
CA ARG A 91 5.64 12.54 1.22
C ARG A 91 5.18 11.19 0.70
N ALA A 92 5.16 10.19 1.56
CA ALA A 92 4.64 8.89 1.19
C ALA A 92 3.79 8.30 2.30
N SER A 93 2.80 7.48 1.93
CA SER A 93 1.91 6.81 2.85
C SER A 93 1.47 5.44 2.35
N LEU A 94 1.36 4.47 3.27
CA LEU A 94 0.85 3.14 2.99
C LEU A 94 -0.67 3.12 3.14
N ASN A 95 -1.37 3.13 2.01
CA ASN A 95 -2.79 3.48 1.92
C ASN A 95 -3.77 2.29 2.03
N CYS A 96 -3.31 1.10 2.45
CA CYS A 96 -4.17 -0.08 2.59
C CYS A 96 -5.35 0.14 3.55
N ILE A 97 -5.20 1.04 4.52
CA ILE A 97 -6.24 1.62 5.36
C ILE A 97 -6.07 3.12 5.24
N SER A 98 -7.03 3.77 4.61
CA SER A 98 -6.97 5.20 4.38
C SER A 98 -8.33 5.87 4.55
N PHE A 99 -8.34 6.94 5.33
CA PHE A 99 -9.51 7.78 5.56
C PHE A 99 -9.33 9.10 4.83
N PHE A 100 -10.38 9.60 4.21
CA PHE A 100 -10.37 10.86 3.47
C PHE A 100 -11.60 11.70 3.78
N SER A 101 -11.42 13.01 3.88
CA SER A 101 -12.52 13.95 3.70
C SER A 101 -12.95 13.99 2.23
N ARG A 102 -14.20 14.38 1.99
CA ARG A 102 -14.74 14.61 0.64
C ARG A 102 -13.90 15.62 -0.15
N ARG A 103 -13.44 16.70 0.50
CA ARG A 103 -12.62 17.73 -0.15
C ARG A 103 -11.25 17.18 -0.59
N ALA A 104 -10.64 16.30 0.19
CA ALA A 104 -9.38 15.66 -0.18
C ALA A 104 -9.55 14.78 -1.42
N LEU A 105 -10.58 13.94 -1.48
CA LEU A 105 -10.83 13.09 -2.65
C LEU A 105 -11.12 13.91 -3.91
N ILE A 106 -11.89 14.99 -3.79
CA ILE A 106 -12.17 15.89 -4.92
C ILE A 106 -10.88 16.53 -5.43
N HIS A 107 -10.06 17.09 -4.52
CA HIS A 107 -8.79 17.70 -4.86
C HIS A 107 -7.86 16.70 -5.57
N LEU A 108 -7.66 15.53 -4.96
CA LEU A 108 -6.77 14.50 -5.50
C LEU A 108 -7.25 13.97 -6.87
N ALA A 109 -8.56 13.79 -7.05
CA ALA A 109 -9.14 13.43 -8.33
C ALA A 109 -8.89 14.49 -9.41
N GLN A 110 -9.03 15.78 -9.08
CA GLN A 110 -8.71 16.88 -9.98
C GLN A 110 -7.23 16.88 -10.36
N ARG A 111 -6.32 16.67 -9.39
CA ARG A 111 -4.88 16.58 -9.64
C ARG A 111 -4.53 15.41 -10.56
N ARG A 112 -5.06 14.21 -10.33
CA ARG A 112 -4.85 13.07 -11.25
C ARG A 112 -5.33 13.35 -12.66
N ARG A 113 -6.48 14.02 -12.83
CA ARG A 113 -7.00 14.41 -14.16
C ARG A 113 -6.11 15.44 -14.84
N ALA A 114 -5.64 16.44 -14.11
CA ALA A 114 -4.70 17.43 -14.63
C ALA A 114 -3.39 16.78 -15.11
N MET A 115 -2.82 15.87 -14.31
CA MET A 115 -1.65 15.08 -14.71
C MET A 115 -1.95 14.17 -15.92
N SER A 116 -3.17 13.64 -16.02
CA SER A 116 -3.60 12.83 -17.16
C SER A 116 -3.77 13.65 -18.44
N ALA A 117 -4.04 14.95 -18.34
CA ALA A 117 -4.10 15.84 -19.49
C ALA A 117 -2.70 16.24 -19.98
N ASN A 118 -1.73 16.37 -19.07
CA ASN A 118 -0.34 16.74 -19.36
C ASN A 118 0.59 15.52 -19.33
N MET A 119 0.14 14.40 -19.92
CA MET A 119 0.86 13.13 -19.83
C MET A 119 2.27 13.18 -20.42
N ASP A 120 2.46 13.96 -21.48
CA ASP A 120 3.74 14.10 -22.19
C ASP A 120 4.82 14.80 -21.34
N GLU A 121 4.39 15.64 -20.39
CA GLU A 121 5.29 16.33 -19.45
C GLU A 121 5.62 15.47 -18.23
N THR A 122 4.77 14.49 -17.93
CA THR A 122 4.92 13.60 -16.77
C THR A 122 5.86 12.46 -17.14
N GLY A 123 7.18 12.65 -16.98
CA GLY A 123 8.17 11.64 -17.36
C GLY A 123 7.98 10.29 -16.66
N PHE A 124 7.75 10.29 -15.34
CA PHE A 124 7.45 9.11 -14.53
C PHE A 124 6.07 9.27 -13.89
N TRP A 125 5.21 8.26 -13.94
CA TRP A 125 3.88 8.34 -13.34
C TRP A 125 3.93 8.08 -11.84
N PRO A 126 3.51 9.02 -10.97
CA PRO A 126 3.72 8.85 -9.53
C PRO A 126 2.86 7.72 -8.98
N LEU A 127 3.51 6.88 -8.16
CA LEU A 127 2.88 5.80 -7.39
C LEU A 127 1.87 6.38 -6.41
N GLY A 128 0.72 5.72 -6.22
CA GLY A 128 -0.33 6.17 -5.29
C GLY A 128 0.17 6.46 -3.87
N GLU A 129 1.15 5.69 -3.37
CA GLU A 129 1.79 5.91 -2.06
C GLU A 129 2.50 7.27 -1.99
N ALA A 130 3.19 7.71 -3.05
CA ALA A 130 3.85 9.01 -3.11
C ALA A 130 2.85 10.13 -3.42
N PHE A 131 1.98 9.89 -4.40
CA PHE A 131 1.04 10.87 -4.94
C PHE A 131 0.11 11.42 -3.86
N VAL A 132 -0.59 10.53 -3.14
CA VAL A 132 -1.66 10.96 -2.22
C VAL A 132 -1.13 11.86 -1.11
N ALA A 133 -0.12 11.42 -0.37
CA ALA A 133 0.42 12.19 0.73
C ALA A 133 1.10 13.49 0.27
N SER A 134 1.76 13.47 -0.90
CA SER A 134 2.44 14.67 -1.43
C SER A 134 1.45 15.73 -1.88
N GLU A 135 0.40 15.36 -2.62
CA GLU A 135 -0.62 16.32 -3.07
C GLU A 135 -1.49 16.84 -1.91
N VAL A 136 -1.81 15.99 -0.91
CA VAL A 136 -2.48 16.45 0.32
C VAL A 136 -1.65 17.52 1.01
N ALA A 137 -0.35 17.27 1.19
CA ALA A 137 0.55 18.25 1.81
C ALA A 137 0.71 19.53 0.97
N ALA A 138 0.83 19.41 -0.35
CA ALA A 138 0.97 20.56 -1.26
C ALA A 138 -0.29 21.44 -1.33
N ALA A 139 -1.45 20.89 -0.97
CA ALA A 139 -2.72 21.60 -0.94
C ALA A 139 -3.08 22.15 0.45
N ASP A 140 -2.13 22.11 1.41
CA ASP A 140 -2.34 22.49 2.81
C ASP A 140 -3.54 21.76 3.48
N LEU A 141 -3.84 20.54 3.01
CA LEU A 141 -4.85 19.67 3.60
C LEU A 141 -4.25 18.92 4.80
N THR A 142 -5.09 18.65 5.80
CA THR A 142 -4.62 18.08 7.06
C THR A 142 -4.36 16.58 6.94
N PHE A 143 -3.09 16.18 6.97
CA PHE A 143 -2.68 14.79 7.09
C PHE A 143 -2.39 14.41 8.54
N ILE A 144 -3.06 13.38 9.05
CA ILE A 144 -2.81 12.81 10.38
C ILE A 144 -2.30 11.37 10.23
N PRO A 145 -1.18 11.00 10.88
CA PRO A 145 -0.70 9.62 10.84
C PRO A 145 -1.66 8.64 11.52
N LEU A 146 -1.87 7.47 10.91
CA LEU A 146 -2.71 6.40 11.44
C LEU A 146 -2.30 5.96 12.86
N ALA A 147 -1.01 6.06 13.19
CA ALA A 147 -0.44 5.77 14.50
C ALA A 147 -1.02 6.63 15.64
N ARG A 148 -1.66 7.77 15.33
CA ARG A 148 -2.40 8.57 16.33
C ARG A 148 -3.58 7.80 16.93
N TYR A 149 -4.18 6.91 16.16
CA TYR A 149 -5.43 6.25 16.52
C TYR A 149 -5.27 4.84 17.07
N GLY A 150 -4.07 4.25 16.98
CA GLY A 150 -3.84 2.88 17.41
C GLY A 150 -2.51 2.31 16.97
N ASP A 151 -2.28 1.05 17.32
CA ASP A 151 -1.03 0.35 17.02
C ASP A 151 -0.91 0.04 15.52
N VAL A 152 0.23 0.41 14.94
CA VAL A 152 0.61 0.17 13.53
C VAL A 152 1.86 -0.69 13.42
N SER A 153 2.34 -1.29 14.51
CA SER A 153 3.58 -2.10 14.56
C SER A 153 3.59 -3.28 13.58
N ARG A 154 2.41 -3.77 13.20
CA ARG A 154 2.18 -4.88 12.27
C ARG A 154 1.48 -4.42 10.98
N TYR A 155 1.56 -3.13 10.67
CA TYR A 155 1.04 -2.54 9.45
C TYR A 155 2.19 -2.28 8.46
N SER A 156 2.54 -3.28 7.67
CA SER A 156 3.68 -3.22 6.73
C SER A 156 3.41 -4.09 5.50
N TRP A 157 4.29 -4.10 4.50
CA TRP A 157 4.15 -4.99 3.34
C TRP A 157 4.53 -6.46 3.66
N PHE A 158 5.35 -6.68 4.68
CA PHE A 158 5.86 -7.99 5.10
C PHE A 158 6.40 -7.90 6.55
N PRO A 159 6.30 -8.96 7.38
CA PRO A 159 5.74 -10.28 7.10
C PRO A 159 4.20 -10.32 7.13
N PRO A 160 3.57 -11.23 6.35
CA PRO A 160 2.12 -11.42 6.39
C PRO A 160 1.66 -12.06 7.70
N ILE A 161 0.37 -11.87 8.01
CA ILE A 161 -0.36 -12.53 9.10
C ILE A 161 -1.30 -13.57 8.47
N LEU A 162 -1.33 -14.79 9.01
CA LEU A 162 -2.33 -15.77 8.61
C LEU A 162 -3.66 -15.41 9.30
N SER A 163 -4.73 -15.28 8.53
CA SER A 163 -6.06 -14.89 9.03
C SER A 163 -6.59 -15.79 10.16
N THR A 164 -6.28 -17.09 10.14
CA THR A 164 -6.67 -18.02 11.21
C THR A 164 -5.88 -17.85 12.51
N GLU A 165 -4.83 -17.03 12.50
CA GLU A 165 -3.98 -16.73 13.66
C GLU A 165 -4.09 -15.26 14.07
N LEU A 166 -5.07 -14.56 13.51
CA LEU A 166 -5.34 -13.19 13.84
C LEU A 166 -5.83 -13.10 15.29
N VAL A 167 -4.98 -12.60 16.18
CA VAL A 167 -5.34 -12.29 17.56
C VAL A 167 -5.59 -10.80 17.66
N LEU A 168 -6.84 -10.43 17.91
CA LEU A 168 -7.23 -9.03 18.08
C LEU A 168 -7.01 -8.61 19.55
N PRO A 169 -6.51 -7.39 19.81
CA PRO A 169 -6.36 -6.89 21.16
C PRO A 169 -7.72 -6.77 21.86
N GLN A 170 -7.72 -6.90 23.20
CA GLN A 170 -8.92 -6.73 24.02
C GLN A 170 -9.34 -5.25 24.17
N SER A 171 -8.40 -4.32 23.99
CA SER A 171 -8.63 -2.88 24.10
C SER A 171 -7.76 -2.10 23.12
N GLY A 172 -8.19 -0.87 22.81
CA GLY A 172 -7.53 -0.02 21.83
C GLY A 172 -7.82 -0.42 20.38
N HIS A 173 -7.21 0.32 19.46
CA HIS A 173 -7.26 0.01 18.03
C HIS A 173 -5.91 -0.53 17.55
N THR A 174 -5.97 -1.46 16.61
CA THR A 174 -4.77 -1.96 15.92
C THR A 174 -5.06 -2.06 14.44
N PHE A 175 -4.05 -1.69 13.65
CA PHE A 175 -4.08 -1.72 12.20
C PHE A 175 -3.09 -2.78 11.72
N LEU A 176 -3.57 -3.69 10.89
CA LEU A 176 -2.83 -4.88 10.50
C LEU A 176 -2.82 -5.01 8.99
N HIS A 177 -1.64 -5.26 8.42
CA HIS A 177 -1.49 -5.55 7.00
C HIS A 177 -0.16 -6.28 6.75
N PRO A 178 -0.13 -7.27 5.82
CA PRO A 178 -1.28 -7.92 5.20
C PRO A 178 -1.80 -9.10 6.05
N VAL A 179 -3.12 -9.26 6.15
CA VAL A 179 -3.82 -10.39 6.75
C VAL A 179 -4.40 -11.27 5.65
N LEU A 180 -3.91 -12.52 5.55
CA LEU A 180 -4.11 -13.36 4.37
C LEU A 180 -4.71 -14.73 4.70
N ASP A 181 -5.51 -15.26 3.78
CA ASP A 181 -5.85 -16.69 3.77
C ASP A 181 -4.60 -17.56 3.54
N GLN A 182 -4.65 -18.85 3.86
CA GLN A 182 -3.51 -19.76 3.73
C GLN A 182 -2.86 -19.73 2.33
N LYS A 183 -3.68 -19.70 1.27
CA LYS A 183 -3.18 -19.73 -0.10
C LYS A 183 -2.39 -18.45 -0.43
N ARG A 184 -2.94 -17.28 -0.09
CA ARG A 184 -2.29 -15.98 -0.31
C ARG A 184 -1.09 -15.80 0.62
N TYR A 185 -1.17 -16.28 1.86
CA TYR A 185 -0.08 -16.28 2.83
C TYR A 185 1.16 -17.00 2.29
N ILE A 186 0.98 -18.24 1.83
CA ILE A 186 2.04 -19.04 1.22
C ILE A 186 2.60 -18.34 -0.04
N ALA A 187 1.72 -17.84 -0.91
CA ALA A 187 2.16 -17.12 -2.11
C ALA A 187 2.97 -15.86 -1.77
N ASN A 188 2.58 -15.11 -0.74
CA ASN A 188 3.28 -13.93 -0.27
C ASN A 188 4.67 -14.30 0.29
N LEU A 189 4.77 -15.33 1.14
CA LEU A 189 6.05 -15.87 1.63
C LEU A 189 7.00 -16.26 0.47
N LEU A 190 6.48 -17.00 -0.52
CA LEU A 190 7.25 -17.42 -1.68
C LEU A 190 7.68 -16.25 -2.58
N ARG A 191 6.94 -15.14 -2.59
CA ARG A 191 7.29 -13.96 -3.39
C ARG A 191 8.31 -13.07 -2.67
N GLN A 192 8.11 -12.84 -1.37
CA GLN A 192 8.87 -11.87 -0.59
C GLN A 192 10.13 -12.44 0.08
N THR A 193 10.33 -13.76 0.04
CA THR A 193 11.54 -14.37 0.60
C THR A 193 12.79 -13.81 -0.08
N HIS A 194 13.61 -13.13 0.72
CA HIS A 194 14.70 -12.31 0.20
C HIS A 194 15.81 -13.11 -0.50
N PHE A 195 16.31 -14.18 0.14
CA PHE A 195 17.47 -14.93 -0.33
C PHE A 195 17.08 -16.25 -1.01
N VAL A 196 17.60 -16.49 -2.21
CA VAL A 196 17.34 -17.71 -3.01
C VAL A 196 17.70 -18.99 -2.25
N ARG A 197 18.77 -19.00 -1.45
CA ARG A 197 19.13 -20.15 -0.62
C ARG A 197 18.05 -20.53 0.42
N HIS A 198 17.22 -19.58 0.87
CA HIS A 198 16.17 -19.84 1.86
C HIS A 198 15.02 -20.69 1.30
N TYR A 199 14.93 -20.89 -0.01
CA TYR A 199 13.93 -21.82 -0.58
C TYR A 199 14.32 -23.29 -0.33
N PHE A 200 15.59 -23.57 -0.05
CA PHE A 200 16.14 -24.93 0.03
C PHE A 200 16.71 -25.28 1.42
N MET A 201 17.19 -24.30 2.19
CA MET A 201 17.74 -24.54 3.53
C MET A 201 16.65 -24.92 4.53
N CYS A 202 16.64 -26.18 5.01
CA CYS A 202 15.63 -26.74 5.91
C CYS A 202 15.37 -25.92 7.19
N GLY A 203 16.37 -25.18 7.69
CA GLY A 203 16.23 -24.31 8.87
C GLY A 203 15.94 -22.84 8.56
N SER A 204 15.70 -22.44 7.32
CA SER A 204 15.40 -21.04 7.00
C SER A 204 14.00 -20.63 7.47
N ALA A 205 13.79 -19.32 7.66
CA ALA A 205 12.48 -18.78 8.04
C ALA A 205 11.36 -19.25 7.09
N LEU A 206 11.58 -19.15 5.78
CA LEU A 206 10.62 -19.64 4.79
C LEU A 206 10.30 -21.13 4.98
N ARG A 207 11.33 -21.98 5.16
CA ARG A 207 11.11 -23.42 5.33
C ARG A 207 10.38 -23.77 6.63
N ARG A 208 10.64 -23.04 7.72
CA ARG A 208 9.89 -23.18 8.97
C ARG A 208 8.42 -22.80 8.79
N GLU A 209 8.15 -21.66 8.14
CA GLU A 209 6.77 -21.23 7.86
C GLU A 209 6.02 -22.21 6.96
N LEU A 210 6.65 -22.68 5.87
CA LEU A 210 6.02 -23.67 4.99
C LEU A 210 5.84 -25.04 5.65
N GLY A 211 6.66 -25.37 6.66
CA GLY A 211 6.51 -26.59 7.46
C GLY A 211 5.18 -26.67 8.20
N ARG A 212 4.53 -25.53 8.46
CA ARG A 212 3.19 -25.45 9.05
C ARG A 212 2.08 -25.92 8.11
N PHE A 213 2.37 -26.06 6.81
CA PHE A 213 1.41 -26.49 5.78
C PHE A 213 1.95 -27.68 4.96
N PRO A 214 2.06 -28.89 5.57
CA PRO A 214 2.59 -30.07 4.87
C PRO A 214 1.84 -30.33 3.56
N GLY A 215 2.58 -30.51 2.46
CA GLY A 215 2.02 -30.78 1.14
C GLY A 215 1.41 -29.58 0.40
N ALA A 216 1.25 -28.42 1.04
CA ALA A 216 0.66 -27.23 0.40
C ALA A 216 1.57 -26.60 -0.67
N VAL A 217 2.89 -26.86 -0.62
CA VAL A 217 3.86 -26.38 -1.60
C VAL A 217 4.69 -27.53 -2.15
N SER A 218 4.58 -27.75 -3.45
CA SER A 218 5.40 -28.73 -4.17
C SER A 218 6.85 -28.26 -4.34
N ARG A 219 7.78 -29.20 -4.54
CA ARG A 219 9.18 -28.88 -4.89
C ARG A 219 9.26 -28.00 -6.14
N ARG A 220 8.43 -28.27 -7.15
CA ARG A 220 8.38 -27.48 -8.41
C ARG A 220 8.01 -26.03 -8.15
N GLN A 221 7.05 -25.75 -7.26
CA GLN A 221 6.69 -24.38 -6.88
C GLN A 221 7.84 -23.66 -6.18
N LEU A 222 8.58 -24.34 -5.31
CA LEU A 222 9.76 -23.77 -4.63
C LEU A 222 10.86 -23.40 -5.63
N TYR A 223 11.21 -24.31 -6.55
CA TYR A 223 12.20 -24.02 -7.60
C TYR A 223 11.77 -22.84 -8.47
N ARG A 224 10.49 -22.80 -8.87
CA ARG A 224 9.96 -21.69 -9.67
C ARG A 224 10.07 -20.36 -8.91
N ALA A 225 9.70 -20.32 -7.64
CA ALA A 225 9.78 -19.11 -6.83
C ALA A 225 11.24 -18.66 -6.61
N ALA A 226 12.15 -19.61 -6.36
CA ALA A 226 13.58 -19.36 -6.24
C ALA A 226 14.17 -18.74 -7.52
N MET A 227 13.81 -19.28 -8.70
CA MET A 227 14.23 -18.76 -10.01
C MET A 227 13.69 -17.36 -10.27
N LEU A 228 12.40 -17.12 -9.98
CA LEU A 228 11.81 -15.78 -10.13
C LEU A 228 12.52 -14.76 -9.23
N ARG A 229 12.85 -15.13 -7.99
CA ARG A 229 13.59 -14.27 -7.08
C ARG A 229 15.02 -14.01 -7.55
N ALA A 230 15.71 -15.01 -8.08
CA ALA A 230 17.05 -14.84 -8.66
C ALA A 230 17.02 -13.85 -9.83
N ALA A 231 16.05 -13.99 -10.74
CA ALA A 231 15.87 -13.09 -11.87
C ALA A 231 15.51 -11.65 -11.44
N GLU A 232 14.70 -11.47 -10.40
CA GLU A 232 14.40 -10.14 -9.84
C GLU A 232 15.66 -9.48 -9.25
N ARG A 233 16.46 -10.23 -8.48
CA ARG A 233 17.70 -9.69 -7.91
C ARG A 233 18.73 -9.33 -8.98
N LEU A 234 18.84 -10.13 -10.04
CA LEU A 234 19.70 -9.78 -11.17
C LEU A 234 19.23 -8.48 -11.83
N ARG A 235 17.93 -8.29 -12.07
CA ARG A 235 17.43 -7.01 -12.61
C ARG A 235 17.76 -5.81 -11.70
N GLN A 236 17.62 -5.97 -10.39
CA GLN A 236 17.95 -4.92 -9.42
C GLN A 236 19.44 -4.56 -9.41
N VAL A 237 20.34 -5.55 -9.55
CA VAL A 237 21.80 -5.34 -9.59
C VAL A 237 22.26 -4.74 -10.92
N TRP A 238 21.63 -5.15 -12.02
CA TRP A 238 22.04 -4.77 -13.39
C TRP A 238 21.36 -3.50 -13.89
N GLY A 239 20.53 -2.84 -13.07
CA GLY A 239 19.99 -1.51 -13.34
C GLY A 239 19.01 -1.42 -14.51
N ALA A 240 18.47 -2.54 -15.00
CA ALA A 240 17.44 -2.50 -16.04
C ALA A 240 16.09 -2.08 -15.41
N PRO A 241 15.36 -1.12 -16.02
CA PRO A 241 14.02 -0.75 -15.58
C PRO A 241 13.06 -1.95 -15.51
#